data_AF-A0A8J4LUC1-F1
#
_entry.id   AF-A0A8J4LUC1-F1
#
_cell.length_a   1.000
_cell.length_b   1.000
_cell.length_c   1.000
_cell.angle_alpha   90.00
_cell.angle_beta   90.00
_cell.angle_gamma   90.00
#
_symmetry.space_group_name_H-M   'P 1'
#
loop_
_entity.id
_entity.type
_entity.pdbx_description
1 polymer ?
#
loop_
_entity_poly.entity_id
_entity_poly.type
_entity_poly.pdbx_seq_one_letter_code
_entity_poly.pdbx_strand_id
1 'polypeptide(L)'
;MRAACLSVSIPCELVVNVDNPHEAGAWVNEAGFVVPVFSANLHEARGYNRAARLARGKYLVVWQDDQIPPRTGTWMLQMIRLFQTYPRLGILGMNTYRICRQKESTNRQGNPGWNPDPRTGITWTYVHFTDFAPMAILASVFWELGGLEEGFSRPGECGITGDWELCARAWVAGWQVGHFSWDGRKGDPVAHGGTHTSVGALACWNRQMDVGGGSFTKRYIHPVFVQDMCERVWAHNMLTFTLRSPDRCPYGEQSRGWANCTAPPEENRAAFAAQMQIHLPTENRQSEAGWDIGR
;
A
#
# COMPACT_ATOMS: atom_id res chain seq x y z
N MET A 1 -13.49 -3.08 -12.57
CA MET A 1 -12.15 -2.69 -13.07
C MET A 1 -12.14 -2.26 -14.54
N ARG A 2 -12.60 -3.09 -15.50
CA ARG A 2 -12.58 -2.76 -16.94
C ARG A 2 -13.09 -1.34 -17.30
N ALA A 3 -14.24 -0.94 -16.74
CA ALA A 3 -14.80 0.40 -16.96
C ALA A 3 -13.86 1.53 -16.51
N ALA A 4 -13.18 1.35 -15.37
CA ALA A 4 -12.22 2.31 -14.85
C ALA A 4 -11.06 2.50 -15.83
N CYS A 5 -10.49 1.41 -16.33
CA CYS A 5 -9.36 1.44 -17.24
C CYS A 5 -9.71 2.12 -18.57
N LEU A 6 -10.88 1.76 -19.14
CA LEU A 6 -11.39 2.38 -20.37
C LEU A 6 -11.65 3.88 -20.21
N SER A 7 -12.14 4.32 -19.05
CA SER A 7 -12.47 5.74 -18.82
C SER A 7 -11.27 6.69 -18.84
N VAL A 8 -10.05 6.16 -18.70
CA VAL A 8 -8.80 6.92 -18.72
C VAL A 8 -7.81 6.39 -19.76
N SER A 9 -8.26 5.51 -20.65
CA SER A 9 -7.44 4.89 -21.71
C SER A 9 -6.14 4.24 -21.21
N ILE A 10 -6.17 3.65 -20.01
CA ILE A 10 -5.04 2.88 -19.46
C ILE A 10 -5.23 1.41 -19.83
N PRO A 11 -4.23 0.76 -20.47
CA PRO A 11 -4.24 -0.69 -20.66
C PRO A 11 -4.20 -1.41 -19.31
N CYS A 12 -5.12 -2.34 -19.11
CA CYS A 12 -5.23 -3.12 -17.89
C CYS A 12 -5.59 -4.56 -18.21
N GLU A 13 -5.22 -5.45 -17.31
CA GLU A 13 -5.73 -6.82 -17.22
C GLU A 13 -6.13 -7.10 -15.77
N LEU A 14 -6.98 -8.10 -15.57
CA LEU A 14 -7.39 -8.57 -14.25
C LEU A 14 -6.99 -10.03 -14.09
N VAL A 15 -5.94 -10.30 -13.31
CA VAL A 15 -5.56 -11.66 -12.97
C VAL A 15 -6.28 -12.06 -11.68
N VAL A 16 -7.09 -13.12 -11.73
CA VAL A 16 -7.91 -13.56 -10.60
C VAL A 16 -7.45 -14.92 -10.16
N ASN A 17 -6.99 -15.05 -8.92
CA ASN A 17 -6.77 -16.35 -8.32
C ASN A 17 -8.09 -16.92 -7.80
N VAL A 18 -8.69 -17.82 -8.57
CA VAL A 18 -9.94 -18.50 -8.21
C VAL A 18 -9.59 -19.65 -7.28
N ASP A 19 -9.63 -19.35 -5.98
CA ASP A 19 -9.11 -20.25 -4.94
C ASP A 19 -10.15 -21.22 -4.36
N ASN A 20 -11.43 -21.00 -4.68
CA ASN A 20 -12.53 -21.89 -4.34
C ASN A 20 -12.92 -22.73 -5.58
N PRO A 21 -12.66 -24.05 -5.59
CA PRO A 21 -13.01 -24.93 -6.71
C PRO A 21 -14.50 -24.92 -7.06
N HIS A 22 -15.38 -24.64 -6.09
CA HIS A 22 -16.83 -24.58 -6.32
C HIS A 22 -17.25 -23.36 -7.16
N GLU A 23 -16.40 -22.34 -7.23
CA GLU A 23 -16.65 -21.13 -8.03
C GLU A 23 -16.01 -21.21 -9.41
N ALA A 24 -15.18 -22.24 -9.67
CA ALA A 24 -14.42 -22.34 -10.91
C ALA A 24 -15.31 -22.23 -12.17
N GLY A 25 -16.48 -22.87 -12.15
CA GLY A 25 -17.44 -22.83 -13.25
C GLY A 25 -17.92 -21.42 -13.63
N ALA A 26 -18.00 -20.49 -12.67
CA ALA A 26 -18.40 -19.12 -12.93
C ALA A 26 -17.32 -18.31 -13.67
N TRP A 27 -16.05 -18.71 -13.53
CA TRP A 27 -14.90 -17.96 -14.07
C TRP A 27 -14.36 -18.49 -15.41
N VAL A 28 -14.74 -19.72 -15.81
CA VAL A 28 -14.23 -20.37 -17.04
C VAL A 28 -14.48 -19.55 -18.31
N ASN A 29 -15.58 -18.78 -18.36
CA ASN A 29 -15.99 -18.04 -19.55
C ASN A 29 -15.58 -16.55 -19.55
N GLU A 30 -14.85 -16.08 -18.54
CA GLU A 30 -14.49 -14.66 -18.39
C GLU A 30 -13.19 -14.25 -19.12
N ALA A 31 -12.60 -15.17 -19.90
CA ALA A 31 -11.30 -14.99 -20.54
C ALA A 31 -11.21 -13.74 -21.45
N GLY A 32 -10.07 -13.04 -21.38
CA GLY A 32 -9.73 -11.89 -22.22
C GLY A 32 -9.18 -10.76 -21.37
N PHE A 33 -10.04 -9.84 -20.92
CA PHE A 33 -9.65 -8.86 -19.90
C PHE A 33 -9.32 -9.52 -18.56
N VAL A 34 -10.01 -10.63 -18.26
CA VAL A 34 -9.78 -11.43 -17.06
C VAL A 34 -8.89 -12.62 -17.43
N VAL A 35 -7.91 -12.90 -16.57
CA VAL A 35 -7.05 -14.08 -16.61
C VAL A 35 -7.36 -14.89 -15.34
N PRO A 36 -8.31 -15.84 -15.40
CA PRO A 36 -8.61 -16.69 -14.25
C PRO A 36 -7.49 -17.70 -14.03
N VAL A 37 -7.10 -17.87 -12.78
CA VAL A 37 -6.04 -18.77 -12.34
C VAL A 37 -6.63 -19.68 -11.27
N PHE A 38 -6.90 -20.92 -11.64
CA PHE A 38 -7.52 -21.86 -10.73
C PHE A 38 -6.50 -22.45 -9.76
N SER A 39 -6.88 -22.52 -8.49
CA SER A 39 -6.13 -23.17 -7.43
C SER A 39 -7.07 -23.91 -6.47
N ALA A 40 -6.49 -24.75 -5.62
CA ALA A 40 -7.23 -25.54 -4.64
C ALA A 40 -6.90 -25.05 -3.22
N ASN A 41 -7.52 -23.94 -2.81
CA ASN A 41 -7.41 -23.37 -1.46
C ASN A 41 -5.95 -23.11 -1.01
N LEU A 42 -5.18 -22.42 -1.85
CA LEU A 42 -3.81 -21.97 -1.53
C LEU A 42 -3.80 -20.82 -0.51
N HIS A 43 -4.90 -20.09 -0.45
CA HIS A 43 -5.17 -18.94 0.41
C HIS A 43 -4.39 -17.67 0.05
N GLU A 44 -4.80 -16.55 0.67
CA GLU A 44 -4.50 -15.15 0.31
C GLU A 44 -3.06 -14.87 -0.19
N ALA A 45 -2.03 -15.09 0.64
CA ALA A 45 -0.65 -14.73 0.27
C ALA A 45 -0.15 -15.48 -0.99
N ARG A 46 -0.43 -16.78 -1.05
CA ARG A 46 -0.06 -17.63 -2.19
C ARG A 46 -0.90 -17.29 -3.43
N GLY A 47 -2.18 -16.98 -3.23
CA GLY A 47 -3.08 -16.53 -4.29
C GLY A 47 -2.59 -15.25 -4.93
N TYR A 48 -2.21 -14.24 -4.13
CA TYR A 48 -1.64 -12.99 -4.64
C TYR A 48 -0.30 -13.20 -5.34
N ASN A 49 0.63 -13.98 -4.77
CA ASN A 49 1.89 -14.29 -5.43
C ASN A 49 1.67 -14.99 -6.77
N ARG A 50 0.76 -15.95 -6.83
CA ARG A 50 0.43 -16.70 -8.06
C ARG A 50 -0.20 -15.79 -9.11
N ALA A 51 -1.15 -14.94 -8.73
CA ALA A 51 -1.74 -13.96 -9.63
C ALA A 51 -0.69 -12.95 -10.13
N ALA A 52 0.17 -12.44 -9.23
CA ALA A 52 1.25 -11.53 -9.56
C ALA A 52 2.22 -12.14 -10.59
N ARG A 53 2.59 -13.42 -10.45
CA ARG A 53 3.48 -14.12 -11.40
C ARG A 53 2.94 -14.16 -12.84
N LEU A 54 1.62 -14.09 -12.99
CA LEU A 54 0.95 -14.13 -14.30
C LEU A 54 0.59 -12.73 -14.82
N ALA A 55 0.61 -11.72 -13.95
CA ALA A 55 0.39 -10.33 -14.32
C ALA A 55 1.60 -9.77 -15.08
N ARG A 56 1.32 -8.93 -16.08
CA ARG A 56 2.31 -8.31 -16.97
C ARG A 56 2.39 -6.79 -16.81
N GLY A 57 1.50 -6.21 -16.00
CA GLY A 57 1.46 -4.79 -15.73
C GLY A 57 2.70 -4.28 -14.98
N LYS A 58 3.12 -3.06 -15.28
CA LYS A 58 4.19 -2.35 -14.52
C LYS A 58 3.78 -2.06 -13.08
N TYR A 59 2.49 -1.89 -12.85
CA TYR A 59 1.89 -1.65 -11.54
C TYR A 59 1.00 -2.85 -11.20
N LEU A 60 1.28 -3.50 -10.08
CA LEU A 60 0.43 -4.53 -9.51
C LEU A 60 -0.54 -3.86 -8.55
N VAL A 61 -1.84 -4.04 -8.78
CA VAL A 61 -2.87 -3.56 -7.86
C VAL A 61 -3.54 -4.77 -7.21
N VAL A 62 -3.24 -4.99 -5.95
CA VAL A 62 -3.89 -6.00 -5.11
C VAL A 62 -5.29 -5.52 -4.79
N TRP A 63 -6.28 -6.39 -5.03
CA TRP A 63 -7.70 -6.10 -4.87
C TRP A 63 -8.40 -7.34 -4.28
N GLN A 64 -9.43 -7.13 -3.43
CA GLN A 64 -10.24 -8.20 -2.84
C GLN A 64 -11.62 -8.30 -3.51
N ASP A 65 -12.16 -9.51 -3.53
CA ASP A 65 -13.43 -9.87 -4.18
C ASP A 65 -14.67 -9.23 -3.53
N ASP A 66 -14.57 -8.81 -2.27
CA ASP A 66 -15.60 -8.07 -1.54
C ASP A 66 -15.57 -6.55 -1.76
N GLN A 67 -14.69 -6.04 -2.64
CA GLN A 67 -14.53 -4.62 -2.93
C GLN A 67 -14.81 -4.26 -4.38
N ILE A 68 -15.67 -3.26 -4.59
CA ILE A 68 -16.01 -2.76 -5.93
C ILE A 68 -15.14 -1.54 -6.28
N PRO A 69 -14.31 -1.58 -7.34
CA PRO A 69 -13.53 -0.43 -7.79
C PRO A 69 -14.43 0.69 -8.33
N PRO A 70 -14.03 1.98 -8.18
CA PRO A 70 -14.69 3.09 -8.85
C PRO A 70 -14.78 2.85 -10.37
N ARG A 71 -15.87 3.30 -11.00
CA ARG A 71 -16.05 3.18 -12.46
C ARG A 71 -15.18 4.17 -13.24
N THR A 72 -14.73 5.25 -12.61
CA THR A 72 -13.81 6.24 -13.17
C THR A 72 -12.37 5.90 -12.77
N GLY A 73 -11.46 5.98 -13.74
CA GLY A 73 -10.06 5.58 -13.58
C GLY A 73 -9.12 6.68 -13.11
N THR A 74 -9.64 7.84 -12.68
CA THR A 74 -8.81 8.99 -12.25
C THR A 74 -7.83 8.59 -11.13
N TRP A 75 -8.23 7.67 -10.25
CA TRP A 75 -7.36 7.15 -9.20
C TRP A 75 -6.12 6.44 -9.76
N MET A 76 -6.21 5.78 -10.92
CA MET A 76 -5.05 5.15 -11.57
C MET A 76 -4.09 6.19 -12.13
N LEU A 77 -4.62 7.27 -12.74
CA LEU A 77 -3.78 8.37 -13.21
C LEU A 77 -3.03 9.04 -12.05
N GLN A 78 -3.72 9.24 -10.91
CA GLN A 78 -3.13 9.78 -9.69
C GLN A 78 -2.05 8.84 -9.13
N MET A 79 -2.35 7.55 -9.00
CA MET A 79 -1.42 6.50 -8.57
C MET A 79 -0.16 6.48 -9.46
N ILE A 80 -0.32 6.46 -10.79
CA ILE A 80 0.80 6.47 -11.74
C ILE A 80 1.64 7.73 -11.58
N ARG A 81 1.00 8.90 -11.45
CA ARG A 81 1.70 10.17 -11.25
C ARG A 81 2.52 10.19 -9.97
N LEU A 82 2.01 9.62 -8.88
CA LEU A 82 2.75 9.50 -7.62
C LEU A 82 4.00 8.63 -7.79
N PHE A 83 3.86 7.44 -8.36
CA PHE A 83 5.01 6.56 -8.63
C PHE A 83 6.05 7.19 -9.57
N GLN A 84 5.63 7.94 -10.58
CA GLN A 84 6.54 8.64 -11.50
C GLN A 84 7.25 9.82 -10.82
N THR A 85 6.57 10.52 -9.92
CA THR A 85 7.11 11.73 -9.26
C THR A 85 8.03 11.40 -8.07
N TYR A 86 7.80 10.25 -7.44
CA TYR A 86 8.56 9.73 -6.30
C TYR A 86 9.15 8.36 -6.64
N PRO A 87 10.34 8.31 -7.27
CA PRO A 87 10.92 7.05 -7.74
C PRO A 87 11.25 6.04 -6.63
N ARG A 88 11.31 6.49 -5.37
CA ARG A 88 11.49 5.63 -4.19
C ARG A 88 10.17 5.16 -3.57
N LEU A 89 9.02 5.66 -4.02
CA LEU A 89 7.72 5.14 -3.62
C LEU A 89 7.53 3.76 -4.25
N GLY A 90 7.57 2.71 -3.44
CA GLY A 90 7.44 1.33 -3.90
C GLY A 90 6.03 0.76 -3.74
N ILE A 91 5.34 1.18 -2.67
CA ILE A 91 4.01 0.72 -2.29
C ILE A 91 3.12 1.92 -2.01
N LEU A 92 1.88 1.86 -2.50
CA LEU A 92 0.89 2.89 -2.31
C LEU A 92 -0.45 2.25 -1.93
N GLY A 93 -0.81 2.38 -0.66
CA GLY A 93 -2.06 1.85 -0.13
C GLY A 93 -3.22 2.80 -0.31
N MET A 94 -4.42 2.22 -0.50
CA MET A 94 -5.65 2.95 -0.81
C MET A 94 -6.83 2.43 0.03
N ASN A 95 -6.54 1.59 1.03
CA ASN A 95 -7.46 1.13 2.06
C ASN A 95 -7.23 1.88 3.39
N THR A 96 -6.96 1.17 4.48
CA THR A 96 -6.62 1.78 5.77
C THR A 96 -5.10 1.85 5.95
N TYR A 97 -4.63 2.69 6.87
CA TYR A 97 -3.20 2.91 7.08
C TYR A 97 -2.83 3.29 8.51
N ARG A 98 -1.52 3.23 8.80
CA ARG A 98 -0.88 3.66 10.04
C ARG A 98 0.30 4.56 9.71
N ILE A 99 0.28 5.81 10.17
CA ILE A 99 1.44 6.69 10.01
C ILE A 99 2.58 6.19 10.91
N CYS A 100 2.24 5.76 12.13
CA CYS A 100 3.19 5.10 13.02
C CYS A 100 2.46 4.15 13.97
N ARG A 101 2.54 2.85 13.70
CA ARG A 101 1.80 1.80 14.42
C ARG A 101 1.88 1.90 15.94
N GLN A 102 3.08 2.07 16.50
CA GLN A 102 3.26 2.11 17.97
C GLN A 102 2.57 3.29 18.65
N LYS A 103 2.26 4.35 17.90
CA LYS A 103 1.65 5.57 18.42
C LYS A 103 0.17 5.69 18.09
N GLU A 104 -0.42 4.67 17.48
CA GLU A 104 -1.82 4.70 17.06
C GLU A 104 -2.55 3.49 17.65
N SER A 105 -3.76 3.69 18.15
CA SER A 105 -4.61 2.60 18.64
C SER A 105 -5.37 1.93 17.48
N THR A 106 -5.88 2.71 16.52
CA THR A 106 -6.70 2.22 15.39
C THR A 106 -6.17 2.64 14.02
N ASN A 107 -6.52 1.86 12.99
CA ASN A 107 -6.14 2.19 11.62
C ASN A 107 -6.89 3.45 11.18
N ARG A 108 -6.26 4.25 10.33
CA ARG A 108 -6.83 5.47 9.75
C ARG A 108 -7.43 5.20 8.40
N GLN A 109 -8.37 6.03 8.00
CA GLN A 109 -8.98 6.03 6.68
C GLN A 109 -9.08 7.46 6.16
N GLY A 110 -9.06 7.62 4.84
CA GLY A 110 -9.29 8.90 4.19
C GLY A 110 -8.13 9.89 4.32
N ASN A 111 -8.45 11.17 4.10
CA ASN A 111 -7.47 12.22 3.93
C ASN A 111 -6.57 12.39 5.18
N PRO A 112 -5.24 12.36 5.04
CA PRO A 112 -4.29 12.50 6.14
C PRO A 112 -4.19 13.91 6.76
N GLY A 113 -4.86 14.91 6.21
CA GLY A 113 -4.87 16.30 6.74
C GLY A 113 -3.82 17.24 6.12
N TRP A 114 -3.03 16.74 5.16
CA TRP A 114 -2.08 17.53 4.39
C TRP A 114 -2.77 18.39 3.34
N ASN A 115 -2.14 19.50 2.96
CA ASN A 115 -2.44 20.14 1.69
C ASN A 115 -2.07 19.21 0.53
N PRO A 116 -2.68 19.38 -0.66
CA PRO A 116 -2.24 18.66 -1.84
C PRO A 116 -0.73 18.82 -2.05
N ASP A 117 -0.06 17.72 -2.36
CA ASP A 117 1.36 17.70 -2.67
C ASP A 117 1.67 18.73 -3.77
N PRO A 118 2.59 19.68 -3.54
CA PRO A 118 2.89 20.73 -4.52
C PRO A 118 3.42 20.18 -5.86
N ARG A 119 4.02 18.99 -5.89
CA ARG A 119 4.60 18.39 -7.11
C ARG A 119 3.55 17.66 -7.95
N THR A 120 2.54 17.07 -7.31
CA THR A 120 1.55 16.23 -7.99
C THR A 120 0.14 16.80 -7.98
N GLY A 121 -0.16 17.75 -7.09
CA GLY A 121 -1.51 18.23 -6.82
C GLY A 121 -2.42 17.19 -6.17
N ILE A 122 -1.86 16.08 -5.68
CA ILE A 122 -2.61 14.97 -5.10
C ILE A 122 -2.45 15.01 -3.58
N THR A 123 -3.53 14.77 -2.84
CA THR A 123 -3.44 14.63 -1.38
C THR A 123 -3.06 13.19 -1.03
N TRP A 124 -1.89 13.01 -0.43
CA TRP A 124 -1.35 11.71 -0.02
C TRP A 124 -0.38 11.89 1.16
N THR A 125 0.09 10.80 1.76
CA THR A 125 1.02 10.82 2.89
C THR A 125 1.99 9.64 2.82
N TYR A 126 3.20 9.78 3.37
CA TYR A 126 4.01 8.61 3.71
C TYR A 126 3.42 7.94 4.94
N VAL A 127 3.49 6.61 5.00
CA VAL A 127 2.94 5.81 6.10
C VAL A 127 3.91 4.71 6.50
N HIS A 128 3.80 4.25 7.73
CA HIS A 128 4.53 3.06 8.17
C HIS A 128 3.92 1.81 7.52
N PHE A 129 2.61 1.65 7.63
CA PHE A 129 1.88 0.49 7.09
C PHE A 129 0.58 0.92 6.41
N THR A 130 0.14 0.10 5.45
CA THR A 130 -1.18 0.20 4.85
C THR A 130 -1.73 -1.20 4.59
N ASP A 131 -3.04 -1.35 4.74
CA ASP A 131 -3.69 -2.64 4.57
C ASP A 131 -3.81 -3.00 3.07
N PHE A 132 -3.94 -4.30 2.79
CA PHE A 132 -4.30 -4.75 1.45
C PHE A 132 -5.61 -4.14 0.95
N ALA A 133 -5.76 -4.22 -0.38
CA ALA A 133 -7.01 -4.12 -1.10
C ALA A 133 -7.82 -2.83 -0.82
N PRO A 134 -7.66 -1.79 -1.64
CA PRO A 134 -6.71 -1.67 -2.74
C PRO A 134 -5.30 -1.29 -2.27
N MET A 135 -4.29 -1.98 -2.80
CA MET A 135 -2.87 -1.63 -2.62
C MET A 135 -2.14 -1.73 -3.97
N ALA A 136 -1.48 -0.65 -4.38
CA ALA A 136 -0.67 -0.61 -5.59
C ALA A 136 0.80 -0.75 -5.27
N ILE A 137 1.52 -1.50 -6.11
CA ILE A 137 2.92 -1.84 -5.91
C ILE A 137 3.61 -1.77 -7.27
N LEU A 138 4.81 -1.20 -7.33
CA LEU A 138 5.65 -1.33 -8.51
C LEU A 138 5.99 -2.82 -8.70
N ALA A 139 5.72 -3.39 -9.89
CA ALA A 139 5.96 -4.81 -10.13
C ALA A 139 7.42 -5.21 -9.85
N SER A 140 8.37 -4.34 -10.24
CA SER A 140 9.79 -4.54 -9.94
C SER A 140 10.08 -4.61 -8.44
N VAL A 141 9.46 -3.73 -7.65
CA VAL A 141 9.62 -3.70 -6.19
C VAL A 141 8.99 -4.93 -5.55
N PHE A 142 7.81 -5.37 -6.01
CA PHE A 142 7.19 -6.60 -5.52
C PHE A 142 8.13 -7.81 -5.66
N TRP A 143 8.77 -7.96 -6.82
CA TRP A 143 9.71 -9.05 -7.08
C TRP A 143 11.05 -8.88 -6.36
N GLU A 144 11.57 -7.66 -6.27
CA GLU A 144 12.78 -7.35 -5.51
C GLU A 144 12.63 -7.73 -4.03
N LEU A 145 11.46 -7.47 -3.46
CA LEU A 145 11.16 -7.85 -2.08
C LEU A 145 10.94 -9.37 -1.93
N GLY A 146 10.65 -10.10 -3.02
CA GLY A 146 10.38 -11.54 -3.02
C GLY A 146 8.90 -11.92 -2.96
N GLY A 147 7.99 -10.99 -3.28
CA GLY A 147 6.54 -11.18 -3.16
C GLY A 147 6.06 -11.19 -1.71
N LEU A 148 4.89 -11.76 -1.44
CA LEU A 148 4.37 -11.95 -0.09
C LEU A 148 5.03 -13.15 0.60
N GLU A 149 5.24 -13.04 1.93
CA GLU A 149 5.77 -14.13 2.76
C GLU A 149 4.75 -15.26 2.88
N GLU A 150 4.98 -16.35 2.15
CA GLU A 150 4.11 -17.53 2.16
C GLU A 150 4.35 -18.41 3.40
N GLY A 151 5.46 -18.23 4.13
CA GLY A 151 5.84 -19.04 5.28
C GLY A 151 5.07 -18.76 6.57
N PHE A 152 4.31 -17.66 6.64
CA PHE A 152 3.57 -17.27 7.85
C PHE A 152 2.25 -18.01 8.03
N SER A 153 1.66 -18.54 6.94
CA SER A 153 0.42 -19.30 6.98
C SER A 153 0.56 -20.60 6.18
N ARG A 154 -0.13 -21.66 6.60
CA ARG A 154 -0.22 -22.90 5.79
C ARG A 154 -1.19 -22.70 4.62
N PRO A 155 -1.11 -23.51 3.55
CA PRO A 155 -2.17 -23.54 2.55
C PRO A 155 -3.55 -23.73 3.19
N GLY A 156 -4.52 -22.92 2.76
CA GLY A 156 -5.88 -22.89 3.32
C GLY A 156 -6.08 -22.00 4.56
N GLU A 157 -5.04 -21.30 5.03
CA GLU A 157 -5.12 -20.39 6.18
C GLU A 157 -4.94 -18.92 5.80
N CYS A 158 -5.68 -18.00 6.45
CA CYS A 158 -5.63 -16.54 6.22
C CYS A 158 -4.23 -15.94 6.21
N GLY A 159 -4.03 -15.00 5.29
CA GLY A 159 -2.79 -14.24 5.15
C GLY A 159 -2.79 -13.02 6.06
N ILE A 160 -2.87 -13.20 7.37
CA ILE A 160 -2.89 -12.05 8.29
C ILE A 160 -1.49 -11.43 8.39
N THR A 161 -1.42 -10.10 8.40
CA THR A 161 -0.20 -9.26 8.45
C THR A 161 0.68 -9.23 7.19
N GLY A 162 0.29 -9.90 6.10
CA GLY A 162 1.11 -9.95 4.88
C GLY A 162 1.35 -8.59 4.23
N ASP A 163 0.38 -7.68 4.34
CA ASP A 163 0.46 -6.29 3.89
C ASP A 163 1.47 -5.47 4.70
N TRP A 164 1.40 -5.54 6.02
CA TRP A 164 2.28 -4.83 6.93
C TRP A 164 3.70 -5.39 6.89
N GLU A 165 3.83 -6.70 6.74
CA GLU A 165 5.11 -7.38 6.54
C GLU A 165 5.79 -6.92 5.24
N LEU A 166 5.03 -6.83 4.14
CA LEU A 166 5.54 -6.31 2.87
C LEU A 166 5.95 -4.84 2.99
N CYS A 167 5.15 -4.02 3.66
CA CYS A 167 5.48 -2.61 3.94
C CYS A 167 6.77 -2.47 4.77
N ALA A 168 6.97 -3.32 5.77
CA ALA A 168 8.18 -3.32 6.58
C ALA A 168 9.41 -3.68 5.71
N ARG A 169 9.32 -4.73 4.88
CA ARG A 169 10.40 -5.09 3.94
C ARG A 169 10.71 -3.97 2.96
N ALA A 170 9.69 -3.25 2.46
CA ALA A 170 9.89 -2.10 1.60
C ALA A 170 10.76 -1.03 2.30
N TRP A 171 10.41 -0.63 3.52
CA TRP A 171 11.22 0.32 4.30
C TRP A 171 12.65 -0.17 4.57
N VAL A 172 12.83 -1.45 4.92
CA VAL A 172 14.17 -2.06 5.10
C VAL A 172 15.00 -1.98 3.82
N ALA A 173 14.39 -2.25 2.67
CA ALA A 173 15.04 -2.23 1.37
C ALA A 173 15.25 -0.81 0.80
N GLY A 174 14.88 0.24 1.55
CA GLY A 174 15.03 1.63 1.12
C GLY A 174 13.94 2.12 0.17
N TRP A 175 12.85 1.36 0.03
CA TRP A 175 11.62 1.79 -0.60
C TRP A 175 10.71 2.51 0.40
N GLN A 176 9.86 3.37 -0.12
CA GLN A 176 8.90 4.15 0.65
C GLN A 176 7.50 3.56 0.48
N VAL A 177 6.71 3.69 1.55
CA VAL A 177 5.30 3.32 1.57
C VAL A 177 4.47 4.58 1.72
N GLY A 178 3.49 4.73 0.85
CA GLY A 178 2.54 5.84 0.86
C GLY A 178 1.11 5.38 1.05
N HIS A 179 0.25 6.33 1.39
CA HIS A 179 -1.20 6.19 1.35
C HIS A 179 -1.80 7.38 0.61
N PHE A 180 -2.75 7.12 -0.29
CA PHE A 180 -3.65 8.16 -0.79
C PHE A 180 -5.08 7.64 -0.83
N SER A 181 -6.01 8.53 -0.54
CA SER A 181 -7.44 8.27 -0.61
C SER A 181 -8.01 8.84 -1.90
N TRP A 182 -8.97 8.16 -2.50
CA TRP A 182 -9.81 8.71 -3.57
C TRP A 182 -11.25 8.89 -3.12
N ASP A 183 -11.95 9.79 -3.79
CA ASP A 183 -13.36 10.05 -3.53
C ASP A 183 -14.22 8.83 -3.83
N GLY A 184 -15.10 8.48 -2.90
CA GLY A 184 -16.05 7.39 -3.06
C GLY A 184 -15.58 6.01 -2.60
N ARG A 185 -14.37 5.87 -2.02
CA ARG A 185 -14.05 4.66 -1.25
C ARG A 185 -14.95 4.62 -0.01
N LYS A 186 -15.94 3.74 -0.02
CA LYS A 186 -16.65 3.34 1.19
C LYS A 186 -15.73 2.37 1.93
N GLY A 187 -15.64 2.47 3.26
CA GLY A 187 -15.03 1.42 4.07
C GLY A 187 -15.69 0.06 3.80
N ASP A 188 -15.05 -1.02 4.21
CA ASP A 188 -15.59 -2.35 3.94
C ASP A 188 -17.03 -2.46 4.46
N PRO A 189 -17.95 -3.03 3.64
CA PRO A 189 -19.35 -3.14 4.05
C PRO A 189 -19.44 -3.91 5.38
N VAL A 190 -20.42 -3.54 6.21
CA VAL A 190 -20.66 -4.17 7.53
C VAL A 190 -20.93 -5.68 7.41
N ALA A 191 -21.24 -6.18 6.21
CA ALA A 191 -21.22 -7.59 5.90
C ALA A 191 -19.77 -8.12 5.94
N HIS A 192 -19.34 -8.51 7.13
CA HIS A 192 -18.09 -9.19 7.41
C HIS A 192 -17.78 -10.25 6.35
N GLY A 193 -16.68 -10.09 5.61
CA GLY A 193 -16.10 -11.17 4.81
C GLY A 193 -15.90 -12.43 5.66
N GLY A 194 -15.76 -13.60 5.03
CA GLY A 194 -15.77 -14.90 5.73
C GLY A 194 -14.81 -14.97 6.94
N THR A 195 -13.70 -14.24 6.87
CA THR A 195 -12.66 -14.11 7.91
C THR A 195 -13.14 -13.49 9.22
N HIS A 196 -14.17 -12.62 9.19
CA HIS A 196 -14.69 -11.89 10.35
C HIS A 196 -15.99 -12.48 10.92
N THR A 197 -16.43 -13.64 10.42
CA THR A 197 -17.46 -14.45 11.10
C THR A 197 -16.93 -14.96 12.44
N SER A 198 -17.79 -15.32 13.41
CA SER A 198 -17.32 -15.87 14.70
C SER A 198 -16.45 -17.12 14.52
N VAL A 199 -16.78 -17.96 13.54
CA VAL A 199 -16.02 -19.16 13.16
C VAL A 199 -14.71 -18.77 12.47
N GLY A 200 -14.74 -17.85 11.51
CA GLY A 200 -13.56 -17.34 10.82
C GLY A 200 -12.58 -16.61 11.75
N ALA A 201 -13.09 -15.84 12.70
CA ALA A 201 -12.28 -15.12 13.67
C ALA A 201 -11.49 -16.09 14.57
N LEU A 202 -12.11 -17.18 15.02
CA LEU A 202 -11.43 -18.17 15.86
C LEU A 202 -10.51 -19.09 15.06
N ALA A 203 -11.00 -19.66 13.96
CA ALA A 203 -10.25 -20.64 13.17
C ALA A 203 -9.12 -20.00 12.36
N CYS A 204 -9.32 -18.75 11.95
CA CYS A 204 -8.44 -18.05 11.05
C CYS A 204 -7.72 -16.90 11.76
N TRP A 205 -8.46 -15.87 12.19
CA TRP A 205 -7.86 -14.64 12.67
C TRP A 205 -6.96 -14.84 13.89
N ASN A 206 -7.46 -15.48 14.95
CA ASN A 206 -6.69 -15.65 16.20
C ASN A 206 -5.40 -16.42 15.97
N ARG A 207 -5.48 -17.59 15.32
CA ARG A 207 -4.31 -18.42 15.06
C ARG A 207 -3.29 -17.71 14.16
N GLN A 208 -3.74 -17.02 13.12
CA GLN A 208 -2.83 -16.32 12.21
C GLN A 208 -2.27 -15.04 12.82
N MET A 209 -3.01 -14.38 13.71
CA MET A 209 -2.44 -13.30 14.53
C MET A 209 -1.36 -13.82 15.47
N ASP A 210 -1.52 -15.02 16.05
CA ASP A 210 -0.49 -15.61 16.91
C ASP A 210 0.77 -15.99 16.10
N VAL A 211 0.61 -16.67 14.97
CA VAL A 211 1.74 -17.16 14.15
C VAL A 211 2.31 -16.06 13.27
N GLY A 212 1.50 -15.50 12.37
CA GLY A 212 1.90 -14.44 11.44
C GLY A 212 2.21 -13.15 12.17
N GLY A 213 1.28 -12.68 13.02
CA GLY A 213 1.50 -11.48 13.84
C GLY A 213 2.66 -11.62 14.82
N GLY A 214 2.86 -12.80 15.42
CA GLY A 214 4.02 -13.09 16.26
C GLY A 214 5.35 -13.08 15.48
N SER A 215 5.38 -13.67 14.29
CA SER A 215 6.56 -13.69 13.41
C SER A 215 6.90 -12.30 12.88
N PHE A 216 5.89 -11.56 12.40
CA PHE A 216 6.00 -10.17 12.00
C PHE A 216 6.53 -9.31 13.15
N THR A 217 5.99 -9.50 14.36
CA THR A 217 6.40 -8.73 15.53
C THR A 217 7.87 -8.97 15.90
N LYS A 218 8.31 -10.23 15.90
CA LYS A 218 9.70 -10.59 16.19
C LYS A 218 10.68 -10.03 15.16
N ARG A 219 10.31 -10.01 13.88
CA ARG A 219 11.20 -9.55 12.79
C ARG A 219 11.24 -8.03 12.65
N TYR A 220 10.08 -7.37 12.71
CA TYR A 220 9.94 -5.98 12.25
C TYR A 220 9.40 -5.02 13.31
N ILE A 221 9.07 -5.51 14.51
CA ILE A 221 8.42 -4.68 15.54
C ILE A 221 9.31 -4.50 16.79
N HIS A 222 10.61 -4.78 16.66
CA HIS A 222 11.57 -4.44 17.70
C HIS A 222 11.55 -2.91 17.97
N PRO A 223 11.53 -2.44 19.24
CA PRO A 223 11.29 -1.03 19.55
C PRO A 223 12.20 -0.05 18.82
N VAL A 224 13.51 -0.34 18.76
CA VAL A 224 14.50 0.49 18.06
C VAL A 224 14.19 0.58 16.57
N PHE A 225 13.81 -0.53 15.96
CA PHE A 225 13.59 -0.64 14.52
C PHE A 225 12.30 0.05 14.09
N VAL A 226 11.22 -0.11 14.87
CA VAL A 226 9.96 0.62 14.63
C VAL A 226 10.12 2.10 14.85
N GLN A 227 10.86 2.48 15.89
CA GLN A 227 11.14 3.88 16.16
C GLN A 227 11.80 4.49 14.93
N ASP A 228 12.94 3.95 14.45
CA ASP A 228 13.64 4.39 13.24
C ASP A 228 12.72 4.52 12.01
N MET A 229 11.90 3.50 11.71
CA MET A 229 10.95 3.60 10.59
C MET A 229 9.91 4.71 10.78
N CYS A 230 9.37 4.89 11.99
CA CYS A 230 8.46 6.00 12.26
C CYS A 230 9.16 7.36 12.13
N GLU A 231 10.44 7.47 12.52
CA GLU A 231 11.23 8.70 12.35
C GLU A 231 11.40 9.04 10.87
N ARG A 232 11.68 8.04 10.03
CA ARG A 232 11.80 8.20 8.58
C ARG A 232 10.47 8.61 7.95
N VAL A 233 9.36 7.97 8.34
CA VAL A 233 8.01 8.34 7.87
C VAL A 233 7.69 9.79 8.24
N TRP A 234 7.98 10.20 9.47
CA TRP A 234 7.80 11.57 9.91
C TRP A 234 8.66 12.55 9.10
N ALA A 235 9.96 12.26 8.98
CA ALA A 235 10.90 13.11 8.27
C ALA A 235 10.49 13.28 6.81
N HIS A 236 10.08 12.21 6.14
CA HIS A 236 9.54 12.28 4.78
C HIS A 236 8.30 13.16 4.69
N ASN A 237 7.36 13.03 5.62
CA ASN A 237 6.15 13.86 5.62
C ASN A 237 6.48 15.34 5.89
N MET A 238 7.37 15.64 6.84
CA MET A 238 7.78 17.02 7.16
C MET A 238 8.55 17.69 6.03
N LEU A 239 9.32 16.92 5.28
CA LEU A 239 10.08 17.41 4.12
C LEU A 239 9.26 17.49 2.84
N THR A 240 8.05 16.92 2.80
CA THR A 240 7.24 16.86 1.57
C THR A 240 5.97 17.69 1.65
N PHE A 241 5.31 17.71 2.82
CA PHE A 241 3.96 18.23 2.95
C PHE A 241 3.89 19.46 3.85
N THR A 242 2.84 20.25 3.64
CA THR A 242 2.41 21.32 4.55
C THR A 242 1.03 20.98 5.08
N LEU A 243 0.73 21.41 6.31
CA LEU A 243 -0.58 21.21 6.90
C LEU A 243 -1.61 22.18 6.33
N ARG A 244 -2.83 21.67 6.12
CA ARG A 244 -4.00 22.53 5.84
C ARG A 244 -4.42 23.33 7.07
N SER A 245 -4.23 22.74 8.24
CA SER A 245 -4.59 23.29 9.55
C SER A 245 -3.44 22.99 10.51
N PRO A 246 -2.56 23.96 10.82
CA PRO A 246 -1.37 23.74 11.66
C PRO A 246 -1.68 23.18 13.05
N ASP A 247 -2.90 23.42 13.55
CA ASP A 247 -3.45 22.90 14.80
C ASP A 247 -3.82 21.40 14.74
N ARG A 248 -3.85 20.79 13.55
CA ARG A 248 -4.26 19.39 13.32
C ARG A 248 -3.12 18.55 12.78
N CYS A 249 -2.08 18.38 13.59
CA CYS A 249 -0.97 17.50 13.23
C CYS A 249 -1.43 16.03 13.26
N PRO A 250 -1.28 15.25 12.15
CA PRO A 250 -1.67 13.86 12.14
C PRO A 250 -0.78 12.96 13.02
N TYR A 251 0.27 13.42 13.67
CA TYR A 251 1.10 12.55 14.55
C TYR A 251 0.60 12.44 16.00
N GLY A 252 -0.50 13.12 16.34
CA GLY A 252 -1.14 13.06 17.66
C GLY A 252 -0.71 14.16 18.63
N GLU A 253 -0.98 13.98 19.93
CA GLU A 253 -0.73 14.97 21.00
C GLU A 253 0.75 15.07 21.41
N GLN A 254 1.18 16.31 21.74
CA GLN A 254 2.56 16.76 21.97
C GLN A 254 3.40 15.93 22.95
N SER A 255 2.79 15.09 23.80
CA SER A 255 3.48 14.26 24.79
C SER A 255 4.32 13.12 24.19
N ARG A 256 4.15 12.82 22.90
CA ARG A 256 4.96 11.87 22.16
C ARG A 256 5.89 12.70 21.28
N GLY A 257 7.21 12.58 21.40
CA GLY A 257 8.23 13.45 20.76
C GLY A 257 8.19 13.65 19.23
N TRP A 258 7.14 13.18 18.55
CA TRP A 258 6.84 13.25 17.11
C TRP A 258 5.56 14.03 16.81
N ALA A 259 4.89 14.55 17.82
CA ALA A 259 3.59 15.17 17.71
C ALA A 259 3.62 16.62 17.21
N ASN A 260 4.79 17.15 16.87
CA ASN A 260 4.87 18.37 16.11
C ASN A 260 4.95 18.04 14.61
N CYS A 261 4.17 18.78 13.83
CA CYS A 261 4.27 18.77 12.38
C CYS A 261 5.13 19.96 11.92
N THR A 262 6.15 20.26 12.72
CA THR A 262 7.06 21.37 12.47
C THR A 262 8.12 20.89 11.50
N ALA A 263 8.01 21.34 10.25
CA ALA A 263 9.06 21.11 9.28
C ALA A 263 10.38 21.75 9.76
N PRO A 264 11.53 21.12 9.48
CA PRO A 264 12.82 21.75 9.72
C PRO A 264 12.91 23.07 8.92
N PRO A 265 13.57 24.12 9.47
CA PRO A 265 13.82 25.38 8.75
C PRO A 265 14.46 25.13 7.39
N GLU A 266 14.15 25.96 6.40
CA GLU A 266 14.56 25.77 5.00
C GLU A 266 16.08 25.56 4.86
N GLU A 267 16.86 26.39 5.56
CA GLU A 267 18.32 26.34 5.60
C GLU A 267 18.87 25.01 6.16
N ASN A 268 18.08 24.27 6.93
CA ASN A 268 18.47 23.03 7.57
C ASN A 268 17.90 21.78 6.87
N ARG A 269 17.00 21.94 5.89
CA ARG A 269 16.31 20.80 5.24
C ARG A 269 17.26 19.82 4.58
N ALA A 270 18.27 20.31 3.86
CA ALA A 270 19.23 19.46 3.18
C ALA A 270 20.07 18.64 4.16
N ALA A 271 20.55 19.28 5.24
CA ALA A 271 21.31 18.61 6.30
C ALA A 271 20.45 17.57 7.03
N PHE A 272 19.21 17.93 7.36
CA PHE A 272 18.26 17.04 8.01
C PHE A 272 17.91 15.83 7.13
N ALA A 273 17.66 16.06 5.83
CA ALA A 273 17.40 14.97 4.90
C ALA A 273 18.62 14.03 4.75
N ALA A 274 19.83 14.57 4.66
CA ALA A 274 21.06 13.78 4.62
C ALA A 274 21.25 12.93 5.89
N GLN A 275 20.98 13.52 7.07
CA GLN A 275 21.02 12.81 8.36
C GLN A 275 20.03 11.63 8.37
N MET A 276 18.83 11.83 7.83
CA MET A 276 17.79 10.80 7.74
C MET A 276 17.95 9.87 6.53
N GLN A 277 19.03 10.01 5.75
CA GLN A 277 19.27 9.28 4.50
C GLN A 277 18.15 9.43 3.46
N ILE A 278 17.43 10.56 3.53
CA ILE A 278 16.34 10.91 2.63
C ILE A 278 16.91 11.60 1.41
N HIS A 279 16.62 11.04 0.25
CA HIS A 279 16.92 11.68 -1.02
C HIS A 279 15.85 12.74 -1.27
N LEU A 280 16.21 14.00 -1.08
CA LEU A 280 15.35 15.10 -1.50
C LEU A 280 15.22 15.05 -3.02
N PRO A 281 14.01 15.23 -3.57
CA PRO A 281 13.87 15.46 -5.00
C PRO A 281 14.71 16.69 -5.37
N THR A 282 15.70 16.54 -6.24
CA THR A 282 16.40 17.70 -6.80
C THR A 282 15.38 18.53 -7.57
N GLU A 283 15.27 19.82 -7.25
CA GLU A 283 14.46 20.77 -8.02
C GLU A 283 14.89 20.69 -9.50
N ASN A 284 13.95 20.39 -10.38
CA ASN A 284 14.08 20.41 -11.84
C ASN A 284 15.28 19.65 -12.47
N ARG A 285 15.08 18.35 -12.75
CA ARG A 285 15.43 17.84 -14.09
C ARG A 285 14.17 17.86 -14.96
N GLN A 286 13.83 19.05 -15.45
CA GLN A 286 13.18 19.10 -16.77
C GLN A 286 14.26 18.73 -17.80
N SER A 287 13.88 17.95 -18.81
CA SER A 287 14.70 17.43 -19.92
C SER A 287 15.71 16.32 -19.61
N GLU A 288 15.36 15.11 -20.04
CA GLU A 288 16.18 14.09 -20.74
C GLU A 288 15.63 12.69 -20.46
N ALA A 289 14.42 12.44 -20.95
CA ALA A 289 13.94 11.09 -21.21
C ALA A 289 13.03 11.18 -22.43
N GLY A 290 13.65 11.44 -23.59
CA GLY A 290 13.04 11.11 -24.87
C GLY A 290 12.88 9.61 -24.93
N TRP A 291 11.69 9.12 -24.59
CA TRP A 291 11.28 7.78 -24.96
C TRP A 291 10.57 7.90 -26.30
N ASP A 292 11.33 7.53 -27.33
CA ASP A 292 10.86 7.27 -28.68
C ASP A 292 9.73 6.24 -28.59
N ILE A 293 8.50 6.69 -28.84
CA ILE A 293 7.34 5.81 -28.95
C ILE A 293 7.37 5.28 -30.38
N GLY A 294 8.19 4.26 -30.59
CA GLY A 294 8.20 3.47 -31.81
C GLY A 294 6.82 2.88 -32.07
N ARG A 295 6.35 3.11 -33.29
CA ARG A 295 5.08 2.67 -33.88
C ARG A 295 4.88 1.16 -33.82
#